data_AF-A0A8T5RJI9-F1
#
_entry.id   AF-A0A8T5RJI9-F1
#
_cell.length_a   1.000
_cell.length_b   1.000
_cell.length_c   1.000
_cell.angle_alpha   90.00
_cell.angle_beta   90.00
_cell.angle_gamma   90.00
#
_symmetry.space_group_name_H-M   'P 1'
#
loop_
_entity.id
_entity.type
_entity.pdbx_description
1 polymer ?
#
loop_
_entity_poly.entity_id
_entity_poly.type
_entity_poly.pdbx_seq_one_letter_code
_entity_poly.pdbx_strand_id
1 'polypeptide(L)' 'MKLKLRFSGRGGQGIKFLGSVLVRVAMVAKYYATLTVDYTPSVRGGPIYCDVVLSSDPISYPF' A
#
# COMPACT_ATOMS: atom_id res chain seq x y z
N MET A 1 -4.25 -0.92 17.51
CA MET A 1 -4.21 0.34 16.71
C MET A 1 -4.26 -0.02 15.23
N LYS A 2 -5.11 0.66 14.45
CA LYS A 2 -5.26 0.44 12.99
C LYS A 2 -5.01 1.75 12.25
N LEU A 3 -4.03 1.78 11.36
CA LEU A 3 -3.68 2.92 10.52
C LEU A 3 -3.96 2.56 9.06
N LYS A 4 -4.66 3.44 8.34
CA LYS A 4 -4.91 3.33 6.90
C LYS A 4 -4.27 4.51 6.18
N LEU A 5 -3.49 4.23 5.15
CA LEU A 5 -2.78 5.22 4.35
C LEU A 5 -3.11 4.99 2.88
N ARG A 6 -3.38 6.06 2.14
CA ARG A 6 -3.53 6.02 0.67
C ARG A 6 -2.46 6.90 0.04
N PHE A 7 -1.68 6.31 -0.86
CA PHE A 7 -0.77 7.02 -1.74
C PHE A 7 -1.40 7.11 -3.13
N SER A 8 -1.45 8.31 -3.70
CA SER A 8 -2.04 8.56 -5.02
C SER A 8 -1.04 9.25 -5.94
N GLY A 9 -1.15 8.97 -7.24
CA GLY A 9 -0.41 9.72 -8.26
C GLY A 9 -0.46 9.03 -9.62
N ARG A 10 0.66 9.07 -10.36
CA ARG A 10 0.71 8.57 -11.74
C ARG A 10 1.60 7.33 -11.89
N GLY A 11 1.19 6.42 -12.75
CA GLY A 11 1.93 5.21 -13.10
C GLY A 11 3.34 5.53 -13.61
N GLY A 12 4.34 4.78 -13.13
CA GLY A 12 5.76 4.98 -13.44
C GLY A 12 6.55 5.86 -12.47
N GLN A 13 5.91 6.41 -11.42
CA GLN A 13 6.56 7.28 -10.43
C GLN A 13 6.97 6.57 -9.12
N GLY A 14 6.90 5.24 -9.07
CA GLY A 14 7.33 4.47 -7.89
C GLY A 14 6.31 4.36 -6.74
N ILE A 15 5.05 4.76 -6.93
CA ILE A 15 4.02 4.73 -5.86
C ILE A 15 3.80 3.32 -5.30
N LYS A 16 3.69 2.30 -6.16
CA LYS A 16 3.60 0.89 -5.74
C LYS A 16 4.84 0.45 -4.95
N PHE A 17 6.02 0.93 -5.35
CA PHE A 17 7.27 0.60 -4.67
C PHE A 17 7.29 1.17 -3.25
N LEU A 18 6.87 2.43 -3.09
CA LEU A 18 6.74 3.08 -1.79
C LEU A 18 5.84 2.28 -0.83
N GLY A 19 4.64 1.90 -1.27
CA GLY A 19 3.75 1.08 -0.43
C GLY A 19 4.34 -0.29 -0.09
N SER A 20 5.03 -0.93 -1.04
CA SER A 20 5.70 -2.22 -0.81
C SER A 20 6.82 -2.14 0.21
N VAL A 21 7.62 -1.06 0.19
CA VAL A 21 8.68 -0.82 1.18
C VAL A 21 8.08 -0.58 2.57
N LEU A 22 7.04 0.25 2.66
CA LEU A 22 6.39 0.56 3.93
C LEU A 22 5.84 -0.70 4.62
N VAL A 23 5.17 -1.57 3.87
CA VAL A 23 4.64 -2.84 4.38
C VAL A 23 5.78 -3.76 4.86
N ARG A 24 6.88 -3.86 4.10
CA ARG A 24 8.05 -4.65 4.52
C ARG A 24 8.65 -4.14 5.84
N VAL A 25 8.81 -2.83 5.97
CA VAL A 25 9.32 -2.21 7.21
C VAL A 25 8.36 -2.46 8.38
N ALA A 26 7.05 -2.31 8.17
CA ALA A 26 6.04 -2.56 9.20
C ALA A 26 6.04 -4.02 9.67
N MET A 27 6.18 -4.98 8.75
CA MET A 27 6.28 -6.40 9.09
C MET A 27 7.55 -6.72 9.89
N VAL A 28 8.70 -6.11 9.55
CA VAL A 28 9.93 -6.21 10.35
C VAL A 28 9.71 -5.67 11.76
N ALA A 29 8.97 -4.57 11.88
CA ALA A 29 8.55 -3.97 13.15
C ALA A 29 7.41 -4.72 13.86
N LYS A 30 7.07 -5.96 13.44
CA LYS A 30 6.05 -6.84 14.05
C LYS A 30 4.60 -6.35 13.95
N TYR A 31 4.29 -5.48 13.00
CA TYR A 31 2.91 -5.13 12.67
C TYR A 31 2.34 -6.09 11.62
N TYR A 32 1.02 -6.29 11.69
CA TYR A 32 0.25 -6.83 10.59
C TYR A 32 0.07 -5.75 9.53
N ALA A 33 0.34 -6.07 8.27
CA ALA A 33 0.34 -5.10 7.19
C ALA A 33 -0.27 -5.69 5.92
N THR A 34 -1.06 -4.89 5.20
CA THR A 34 -1.60 -5.25 3.87
C THR A 34 -1.37 -4.12 2.88
N LEU A 35 -1.26 -4.50 1.60
CA LEU A 35 -1.07 -3.61 0.47
C LEU A 35 -2.14 -3.92 -0.58
N THR A 36 -2.90 -2.90 -1.00
CA THR A 36 -3.76 -2.98 -2.17
C THR A 36 -3.33 -1.91 -3.17
N VAL A 37 -3.33 -2.25 -4.46
CA VAL A 37 -2.96 -1.31 -5.51
C VAL A 37 -4.05 -1.32 -6.56
N ASP A 38 -4.60 -0.15 -6.82
CA ASP A 38 -5.55 0.10 -7.90
C ASP A 38 -4.85 0.93 -8.98
N TYR A 39 -4.89 0.45 -10.22
CA TYR A 39 -4.24 1.10 -11.35
C TYR A 39 -4.98 0.80 -12.66
N THR A 40 -4.92 1.75 -13.57
CA THR A 40 -5.47 1.57 -14.92
C THR A 40 -4.56 0.69 -15.79
N PRO A 41 -5.08 0.06 -16.87
CA PRO A 41 -4.27 -0.71 -17.82
C PRO A 41 -3.13 0.06 -18.50
N SER A 42 -3.10 1.38 -18.40
CA SER A 42 -2.04 2.22 -18.95
C SER A 42 -0.67 1.89 -18.36
N VAL A 43 0.31 1.62 -19.22
CA VAL A 43 1.70 1.28 -18.84
C VAL A 43 2.37 2.40 -18.04
N ARG A 44 2.10 3.67 -18.36
CA ARG A 44 2.57 4.87 -17.64
C ARG A 44 1.52 5.97 -17.66
N GLY A 45 1.61 6.89 -16.71
CA GLY A 45 0.82 8.13 -16.70
C GLY A 45 -0.64 7.99 -16.29
N GLY A 46 -1.22 6.79 -16.27
CA GLY A 46 -2.54 6.55 -15.69
C GLY A 46 -2.56 6.78 -14.17
N PRO A 47 -3.73 7.06 -13.56
CA PRO A 47 -3.85 7.18 -12.12
C PRO A 47 -3.52 5.84 -11.45
N ILE A 48 -2.85 5.92 -10.31
CA ILE A 48 -2.57 4.78 -9.43
C ILE A 48 -2.86 5.18 -7.99
N TYR A 49 -3.52 4.28 -7.27
CA TYR A 49 -3.76 4.35 -5.84
C TYR A 49 -3.11 3.15 -5.17
N CYS A 50 -2.47 3.39 -4.04
CA CYS A 50 -1.81 2.37 -3.26
C CYS A 50 -2.24 2.54 -1.81
N ASP A 51 -3.03 1.58 -1.35
CA ASP A 51 -3.59 1.54 0.00
C ASP A 51 -2.75 0.62 0.87
N VAL A 52 -2.40 1.12 2.05
CA VAL A 52 -1.67 0.39 3.07
C VAL A 52 -2.48 0.38 4.36
N VAL A 53 -2.70 -0.79 4.92
CA VAL A 53 -3.29 -0.96 6.25
C VAL A 53 -2.23 -1.54 7.17
N LEU A 54 -1.95 -0.86 8.28
CA LEU A 54 -1.07 -1.32 9.34
C LEU A 54 -1.88 -1.55 10.61
N SER A 55 -1.60 -2.62 11.34
CA SER A 55 -2.33 -2.99 12.54
C SER A 55 -1.42 -3.70 13.55
N SER A 56 -1.63 -3.44 14.84
CA SER A 56 -1.02 -4.23 15.93
C SER A 56 -1.63 -5.62 16.06
N ASP A 57 -2.83 -5.80 15.51
CA ASP A 57 -3.63 -7.03 15.61
C ASP A 57 -3.89 -7.63 14.22
N PRO A 58 -4.18 -8.94 14.10
CA PRO A 58 -4.46 -9.58 12.82
C PRO A 58 -5.50 -8.83 11.96
N ILE A 59 -5.21 -8.67 10.67
CA ILE A 59 -6.10 -8.00 9.73
C ILE A 59 -7.04 -9.04 9.11
N SER A 60 -8.34 -8.94 9.39
CA SER A 60 -9.38 -9.81 8.83
C SER A 60 -9.85 -9.39 7.43
N TYR A 61 -9.78 -8.08 7.12
CA TYR A 61 -10.17 -7.53 5.83
C TYR A 61 -9.05 -6.64 5.27
N PRO A 62 -8.36 -7.08 4.19
CA PRO A 62 -7.12 -6.46 3.72
C PRO A 62 -7.34 -5.30 2.73
N PHE A 63 -8.59 -4.94 2.40
CA PHE A 63 -8.98 -3.90 1.45
C PHE A 63 -9.58 -2.66 2.13
#